data_AF-A0A6B2LU31-F1
#
_entry.id   AF-A0A6B2LU31-F1
#
_cell.length_a   1.000
_cell.length_b   1.000
_cell.length_c   1.000
_cell.angle_alpha   90.00
_cell.angle_beta   90.00
_cell.angle_gamma   90.00
#
_symmetry.space_group_name_H-M   'P 1'
#
loop_
_entity.id
_entity.type
_entity.pdbx_description
1 polymer ?
#
loop_
_entity_poly.entity_id
_entity_poly.type
_entity_poly.pdbx_seq_one_letter_code
_entity_poly.pdbx_strand_id
1 'polypeptide(L)'
;MFSIANKASFEEIEAAVCNVGRLKKMVAPFPILMVGCKSDLEAERQVSKEEILQKAKEHHFQYFETSALTGQNVKEVMEFAIHDYQTNWRGHGAPQKQPRPAKK
;
A
#
# COMPACT_ATOMS: atom_id res chain seq x y z
N MET A 1 -4.36 -0.64 -2.35
CA MET A 1 -4.26 0.25 -3.52
C MET A 1 -5.67 0.59 -3.96
N PHE A 2 -5.91 1.83 -4.38
CA PHE A 2 -7.22 2.31 -4.83
C PHE A 2 -7.05 3.26 -6.01
N SER A 3 -8.15 3.76 -6.58
CA SER A 3 -8.13 4.73 -7.68
C SER A 3 -8.69 6.06 -7.21
N ILE A 4 -8.03 7.19 -7.48
CA ILE A 4 -8.52 8.52 -7.04
C ILE A 4 -9.85 8.91 -7.71
N ALA A 5 -10.12 8.36 -8.90
CA ALA A 5 -11.36 8.55 -9.65
C ALA A 5 -12.45 7.51 -9.31
N ASN A 6 -12.28 6.68 -8.28
CA ASN A 6 -13.30 5.72 -7.85
C ASN A 6 -13.38 5.64 -6.33
N LYS A 7 -14.43 6.24 -5.76
CA LYS A 7 -14.64 6.25 -4.30
C LYS A 7 -14.90 4.85 -3.72
N ALA A 8 -15.58 3.95 -4.45
CA ALA A 8 -15.86 2.61 -3.95
C ALA A 8 -14.57 1.83 -3.64
N SER A 9 -13.55 1.94 -4.50
CA SER A 9 -12.24 1.31 -4.27
C SER A 9 -11.49 1.89 -3.06
N PHE A 10 -11.79 3.13 -2.66
CA PHE A 10 -11.20 3.75 -1.46
C PHE A 10 -11.87 3.26 -0.17
N GLU A 11 -13.16 2.97 -0.20
CA GLU A 11 -13.91 2.40 0.93
C GLU A 11 -13.47 0.95 1.22
N GLU A 12 -13.11 0.19 0.18
CA GLU A 12 -12.62 -1.20 0.30
C GLU A 12 -11.28 -1.34 1.05
N ILE A 13 -10.54 -0.25 1.27
CA ILE A 13 -9.23 -0.27 1.94
C ILE A 13 -9.35 -0.80 3.37
N GLU A 14 -10.41 -0.45 4.08
CA GLU A 14 -10.64 -0.92 5.45
C GLU A 14 -10.75 -2.45 5.50
N ALA A 15 -11.50 -3.02 4.56
CA ALA A 15 -11.64 -4.46 4.43
C ALA A 15 -10.30 -5.12 4.07
N ALA A 16 -9.49 -4.48 3.22
CA ALA A 16 -8.16 -4.97 2.87
C ALA A 16 -7.22 -5.01 4.09
N VAL A 17 -7.19 -3.94 4.89
CA VAL A 17 -6.37 -3.86 6.13
C VAL A 17 -6.79 -4.94 7.13
N CYS A 18 -8.09 -5.08 7.37
CA CYS A 18 -8.64 -6.11 8.27
C CYS A 18 -8.26 -7.53 7.83
N ASN A 19 -8.36 -7.82 6.53
CA ASN A 19 -8.00 -9.13 5.98
C ASN A 19 -6.51 -9.44 6.16
N VAL A 20 -5.62 -8.46 5.97
CA VAL A 20 -4.17 -8.64 6.18
C VAL A 20 -3.86 -8.94 7.65
N GLY A 21 -4.47 -8.20 8.58
CA GLY A 21 -4.32 -8.43 10.02
C GLY A 21 -4.75 -9.84 10.43
N ARG A 22 -5.92 -10.29 9.94
CA ARG A 22 -6.46 -11.63 10.24
C ARG A 22 -5.54 -12.76 9.77
N LEU A 23 -5.01 -12.67 8.55
CA LEU A 23 -4.22 -13.75 7.94
C LEU A 23 -2.88 -13.97 8.61
N LYS A 24 -2.25 -12.92 9.11
CA LYS A 24 -0.86 -13.00 9.59
C LYS A 24 -0.72 -13.42 11.05
N LYS A 25 -1.81 -13.57 11.81
CA LYS A 25 -1.84 -14.04 13.22
C LYS A 25 -0.81 -13.37 14.15
N MET A 26 -0.27 -12.21 13.77
CA MET A 26 0.78 -11.48 14.45
C MET A 26 0.27 -10.10 14.83
N VAL A 27 0.66 -9.64 16.00
CA VAL A 27 0.32 -8.32 16.56
C VAL A 27 1.58 -7.45 16.50
N ALA A 28 1.90 -6.87 15.34
CA ALA A 28 2.96 -5.86 15.16
C ALA A 28 3.06 -5.40 13.69
N PRO A 29 3.52 -4.17 13.42
CA PRO A 29 3.05 -3.36 12.29
C PRO A 29 3.59 -3.84 10.94
N PHE A 30 2.72 -4.32 10.05
CA PHE A 30 3.14 -4.69 8.71
C PHE A 30 3.59 -3.46 7.90
N PRO A 31 4.64 -3.59 7.07
CA PRO A 31 5.01 -2.53 6.13
C PRO A 31 3.93 -2.44 5.05
N ILE A 32 2.92 -1.62 5.31
CA ILE A 32 1.79 -1.36 4.42
C ILE A 32 1.93 0.05 3.90
N LEU A 33 1.78 0.19 2.59
CA LEU A 33 1.77 1.47 1.90
C LEU A 33 0.43 1.65 1.22
N MET A 34 -0.09 2.86 1.30
CA MET A 34 -1.31 3.26 0.64
C MET A 34 -0.98 3.94 -0.69
N VAL A 35 -1.50 3.39 -1.78
CA VAL A 35 -1.21 3.89 -3.13
C VAL A 35 -2.52 4.25 -3.82
N GLY A 36 -2.64 5.52 -4.22
CA GLY A 36 -3.73 6.06 -5.04
C GLY A 36 -3.31 6.06 -6.50
N CYS A 37 -3.96 5.26 -7.33
CA CYS A 37 -3.69 5.16 -8.75
C CYS A 37 -4.58 6.09 -9.57
N LYS A 38 -4.21 6.25 -10.85
CA LYS A 38 -4.88 7.10 -11.84
C LYS A 38 -4.78 8.59 -11.51
N SER A 39 -3.62 9.04 -11.01
CA SER A 39 -3.38 10.46 -10.73
C SER A 39 -3.48 11.37 -11.97
N ASP A 40 -3.42 10.78 -13.17
CA ASP A 40 -3.71 11.45 -14.44
C ASP A 40 -5.18 11.90 -14.58
N LEU A 41 -6.12 11.26 -13.86
CA LEU A 41 -7.54 11.60 -13.86
C LEU A 41 -7.91 12.59 -12.74
N GLU A 42 -7.08 13.61 -12.51
CA GLU A 42 -7.31 14.61 -11.45
C GLU A 42 -8.65 15.35 -11.64
N ALA A 43 -9.06 15.58 -12.88
CA ALA A 43 -10.34 16.22 -13.21
C ALA A 43 -11.56 15.35 -12.84
N GLU A 44 -11.39 14.03 -12.78
CA GLU A 44 -12.43 13.07 -12.40
C GLU A 44 -12.24 12.57 -10.96
N ARG A 45 -11.44 13.29 -10.15
CA ARG A 45 -11.17 12.92 -8.76
C ARG A 45 -12.47 12.85 -7.96
N GLN A 46 -12.73 11.68 -7.38
CA GLN A 46 -13.88 11.44 -6.50
C GLN A 46 -13.51 11.44 -5.01
N VAL A 47 -12.22 11.29 -4.69
CA VAL A 47 -11.71 11.24 -3.32
C VAL A 47 -10.70 12.38 -3.11
N SER A 48 -10.97 13.25 -2.14
CA SER A 48 -10.11 14.40 -1.86
C SER A 48 -8.77 13.96 -1.26
N LYS A 49 -7.72 14.76 -1.50
CA LYS A 49 -6.39 14.49 -0.92
C LYS A 49 -6.44 14.52 0.61
N GLU A 50 -7.24 15.40 1.20
CA GLU A 50 -7.42 15.52 2.64
C GLU A 50 -8.04 14.26 3.26
N GLU A 51 -9.09 13.71 2.64
CA GLU A 51 -9.74 12.47 3.10
C GLU A 51 -8.75 11.29 3.05
N ILE A 52 -7.96 11.23 1.99
CA ILE A 52 -6.93 10.19 1.82
C ILE A 52 -5.84 10.33 2.88
N LEU A 53 -5.32 11.54 3.08
CA LEU A 53 -4.27 11.82 4.06
C LEU A 53 -4.74 11.54 5.48
N GLN A 54 -6.00 11.86 5.79
CA GLN A 54 -6.60 11.57 7.08
C GLN A 54 -6.67 10.06 7.33
N LYS A 55 -7.17 9.28 6.37
CA LYS A 55 -7.20 7.81 6.46
C LYS A 55 -5.79 7.21 6.55
N ALA A 56 -4.85 7.71 5.75
CA ALA A 56 -3.46 7.26 5.82
C ALA A 56 -2.84 7.52 7.22
N LYS A 57 -3.16 8.68 7.83
CA LYS A 57 -2.72 9.03 9.18
C LYS A 57 -3.32 8.15 10.26
N GLU A 58 -4.61 7.81 10.14
CA GLU A 58 -5.33 6.92 11.07
C GLU A 58 -4.70 5.52 11.13
N HIS A 59 -4.30 5.00 9.98
CA HIS A 59 -3.65 3.69 9.88
C HIS A 59 -2.12 3.74 9.99
N HIS A 60 -1.53 4.94 10.13
CA HIS A 60 -0.09 5.17 10.09
C HIS A 60 0.59 4.65 8.80
N PHE A 61 -0.10 4.75 7.67
CA PHE A 61 0.43 4.38 6.36
C PHE A 61 1.06 5.57 5.66
N GLN A 62 2.12 5.29 4.90
CA GLN A 62 2.65 6.24 3.93
C GLN A 62 1.77 6.24 2.68
N TYR A 63 1.46 7.44 2.18
CA TYR A 63 0.60 7.63 1.02
C TYR A 63 1.37 8.14 -0.20
N PHE A 64 1.09 7.56 -1.36
CA PHE A 64 1.60 8.02 -2.65
C PHE A 64 0.53 8.01 -3.74
N GLU A 65 0.56 9.01 -4.61
CA GLU A 65 -0.23 9.04 -5.85
C GLU A 65 0.62 8.58 -7.03
N THR A 66 0.05 7.72 -7.87
CA THR A 66 0.73 7.14 -9.04
C THR A 66 -0.17 7.19 -10.27
N SER A 67 0.45 7.29 -11.43
CA SER A 67 -0.23 7.06 -12.71
C SER A 67 0.47 5.92 -13.43
N ALA A 68 -0.26 4.82 -13.63
CA ALA A 68 0.22 3.72 -14.44
C ALA A 68 0.26 4.10 -15.94
N LEU A 69 -0.51 5.10 -16.35
CA LEU A 69 -0.55 5.59 -17.73
C LEU A 69 0.69 6.42 -18.08
N THR A 70 1.06 7.37 -17.22
CA THR A 70 2.22 8.24 -17.45
C THR A 70 3.51 7.68 -16.86
N GLY A 71 3.42 6.66 -15.99
CA GLY A 71 4.54 6.12 -15.23
C GLY A 71 4.92 6.95 -14.01
N GLN A 72 4.19 8.04 -13.72
CA GLN A 72 4.50 8.95 -12.62
C GLN A 72 4.45 8.23 -11.27
N ASN A 73 5.50 8.43 -10.46
CA ASN A 73 5.68 7.93 -9.10
C ASN A 73 5.68 6.39 -8.95
N VAL A 74 5.55 5.62 -10.04
CA VAL A 74 5.51 4.15 -9.97
C VAL A 74 6.85 3.60 -9.49
N LYS A 75 7.96 4.14 -10.01
CA LYS A 75 9.31 3.69 -9.66
C LYS A 75 9.64 4.08 -8.22
N GLU A 76 9.33 5.31 -7.86
CA GLU A 76 9.59 5.91 -6.54
C GLU A 76 8.86 5.15 -5.44
N VAL A 77 7.58 4.81 -5.66
CA VAL A 77 6.80 4.01 -4.69
C VAL A 77 7.40 2.62 -4.50
N MET A 78 7.83 1.97 -5.58
CA MET A 78 8.43 0.65 -5.51
C MET A 78 9.78 0.69 -4.80
N GLU A 79 10.63 1.66 -5.12
CA GLU A 79 11.93 1.86 -4.47
C GLU A 79 11.76 2.18 -2.98
N PHE A 80 10.81 3.05 -2.63
CA PHE A 80 10.48 3.37 -1.25
C PHE A 80 9.98 2.15 -0.48
N ALA A 81 9.06 1.36 -1.05
CA ALA A 81 8.55 0.14 -0.39
C ALA A 81 9.65 -0.90 -0.15
N ILE A 82 10.57 -1.08 -1.13
CA ILE A 82 11.71 -1.98 -0.98
C ILE A 82 12.65 -1.47 0.11
N HIS A 83 12.96 -0.18 0.12
CA HIS A 83 13.83 0.44 1.10
C HIS A 83 13.24 0.32 2.51
N ASP A 84 11.99 0.73 2.70
CA ASP A 84 11.26 0.65 3.97
C ASP A 84 11.24 -0.79 4.52
N TYR A 85 10.97 -1.76 3.65
CA TYR A 85 11.05 -3.18 4.04
C TYR A 85 12.47 -3.58 4.50
N GLN A 86 13.52 -3.09 3.83
CA GLN A 86 14.90 -3.45 4.12
C GLN A 86 15.45 -2.78 5.38
N THR A 87 15.06 -1.54 5.66
CA THR A 87 15.60 -0.74 6.76
C THR A 87 14.75 -0.85 8.02
N ASN A 88 13.43 -0.73 7.87
CA ASN A 88 12.50 -0.65 9.00
C ASN A 88 11.93 -2.01 9.39
N TRP A 89 11.69 -2.90 8.42
CA TRP A 89 11.05 -4.21 8.71
C TRP A 89 12.02 -5.39 8.90
N ARG A 90 13.11 -5.47 8.13
CA ARG A 90 14.04 -6.62 8.22
C ARG A 90 14.63 -6.86 9.62
N GLY A 91 14.74 -5.82 10.46
CA GLY A 91 15.20 -5.92 11.85
C GLY A 91 14.20 -6.58 12.81
N HIS A 92 12.91 -6.67 12.44
CA HIS A 92 11.81 -7.14 13.30
C HIS A 92 11.42 -8.62 13.07
N GLY A 93 12.36 -9.46 12.62
CA GLY A 93 12.10 -10.90 12.43
C GLY A 93 11.35 -11.19 11.13
N ALA A 94 11.99 -10.89 9.99
CA ALA A 94 11.47 -11.30 8.69
C ALA A 94 11.25 -12.83 8.66
N PRO A 95 10.10 -13.34 8.17
CA PRO A 95 9.91 -14.76 8.02
C PRO A 95 10.98 -15.33 7.09
N GLN A 96 11.77 -16.27 7.61
CA GLN A 96 12.77 -17.02 6.86
C GLN A 96 12.07 -17.59 5.62
N LYS A 97 12.58 -17.29 4.42
CA LYS A 97 12.07 -17.87 3.17
C LYS A 97 12.05 -19.40 3.34
N GLN A 98 10.87 -20.00 3.40
CA GLN A 98 10.78 -21.46 3.28
C GLN A 98 11.27 -21.84 1.88
N PRO A 99 12.22 -22.78 1.75
CA PRO A 99 12.73 -23.18 0.45
C PRO A 99 11.57 -23.66 -0.42
N ARG A 100 11.50 -23.19 -1.67
CA ARG A 100 10.52 -23.72 -2.63
C ARG A 100 10.77 -25.22 -2.77
N PRO A 101 9.75 -26.08 -2.66
CA PRO A 101 9.94 -27.50 -2.90
C PRO A 101 10.42 -27.69 -4.34
N ALA A 102 11.47 -28.47 -4.52
CA ALA A 102 11.97 -28.84 -5.83
C ALA A 102 10.84 -29.51 -6.60
N LYS A 103 10.59 -29.03 -7.84
CA LYS A 103 9.65 -29.67 -8.74
C LYS A 103 10.17 -31.10 -9.00
N LYS A 104 9.36 -32.11 -8.67
CA LYS A 104 9.58 -33.50 -9.07
C LYS A 104 9.30 -33.66 -10.56
#